data_AF-A0A1I6CZ55-F1
#
_entry.id   AF-A0A1I6CZ55-F1
#
_cell.length_a   1.000
_cell.length_b   1.000
_cell.length_c   1.000
_cell.angle_alpha   90.00
_cell.angle_beta   90.00
_cell.angle_gamma   90.00
#
_symmetry.space_group_name_H-M   'P 1'
#
loop_
_entity.id
_entity.type
_entity.pdbx_description
1 polymer ?
#
loop_
_entity_poly.entity_id
_entity_poly.type
_entity_poly.pdbx_seq_one_letter_code
_entity_poly.pdbx_strand_id
1 'polypeptide(L)' 'MSIMIDSDLKDIKAIIERTKDQIYRLKQQLVESSDPGEKRKLKRRLRQTQIMQLKYLNKLG' A
#
# COMPACT_ATOMS: atom_id res chain seq x y z
N MET A 1 20.07 -6.52 22.34
CA MET A 1 18.74 -6.03 21.91
C MET A 1 18.72 -5.33 20.54
N SER A 2 19.85 -4.99 19.91
CA SER A 2 19.87 -4.21 18.65
C SER A 2 19.41 -4.95 17.39
N ILE A 3 19.60 -6.28 17.32
CA ILE A 3 19.36 -7.06 16.09
C ILE A 3 17.87 -7.15 15.72
N MET A 4 16.96 -7.13 16.71
CA MET A 4 15.51 -7.23 16.46
C MET A 4 14.95 -5.95 15.81
N ILE A 5 15.50 -4.79 16.17
CA ILE A 5 15.02 -3.48 15.67
C ILE A 5 15.35 -3.32 14.17
N ASP A 6 16.53 -3.79 13.75
CA ASP A 6 16.96 -3.70 12.35
C ASP A 6 16.16 -4.62 11.42
N SER A 7 15.67 -5.76 11.93
CA SER A 7 14.77 -6.67 11.21
C SER A 7 13.42 -6.02 10.97
N ASP A 8 12.81 -5.49 12.03
CA ASP A 8 11.48 -4.87 11.97
C ASP A 8 11.47 -3.64 11.05
N LEU A 9 12.54 -2.84 11.06
CA LEU A 9 12.69 -1.69 10.16
C LEU A 9 12.81 -2.10 8.69
N LYS A 10 13.51 -3.20 8.38
CA LYS A 10 13.59 -3.73 7.02
C LYS A 10 12.23 -4.24 6.54
N ASP A 11 11.49 -4.92 7.42
CA ASP A 11 10.15 -5.42 7.11
C ASP A 11 9.16 -4.29 6.87
N ILE A 12 9.19 -3.24 7.69
CA ILE A 12 8.37 -2.03 7.50
C ILE A 12 8.67 -1.38 6.15
N LYS A 13 9.95 -1.22 5.79
CA LYS A 13 10.35 -0.65 4.49
C LYS A 13 9.89 -1.53 3.32
N ALA A 14 10.04 -2.84 3.42
CA ALA A 14 9.58 -3.78 2.39
C ALA A 14 8.06 -3.70 2.18
N ILE A 15 7.29 -3.56 3.26
CA ILE A 15 5.83 -3.39 3.18
C ILE A 15 5.47 -2.04 2.52
N ILE A 16 6.21 -0.98 2.83
CA ILE A 16 6.00 0.34 2.19
C ILE A 16 6.26 0.27 0.68
N GLU A 17 7.35 -0.36 0.24
CA GLU A 17 7.64 -0.51 -1.20
C GLU A 17 6.58 -1.36 -1.90
N ARG A 18 6.19 -2.49 -1.31
CA ARG A 18 5.11 -3.33 -1.86
C ARG A 18 3.79 -2.57 -1.98
N THR A 19 3.46 -1.73 -1.00
CA THR A 19 2.22 -0.94 -1.05
C THR A 19 2.28 0.18 -2.08
N LYS A 20 3.45 0.78 -2.34
CA LYS A 20 3.63 1.74 -3.46
C LYS A 20 3.30 1.09 -4.80
N ASP A 21 3.86 -0.09 -5.06
CA ASP A 21 3.61 -0.83 -6.32
C ASP A 21 2.14 -1.18 -6.48
N GLN A 22 1.49 -1.64 -5.41
CA GLN A 22 0.07 -1.96 -5.41
C GLN A 22 -0.80 -0.74 -5.68
N ILE A 23 -0.50 0.40 -5.04
CA ILE A 23 -1.18 1.67 -5.28
C ILE A 23 -1.03 2.11 -6.73
N TYR A 24 0.17 2.01 -7.30
CA TYR A 24 0.44 2.36 -8.69
C TYR A 24 -0.41 1.51 -9.66
N ARG A 25 -0.40 0.19 -9.49
CA ARG A 25 -1.20 -0.72 -10.32
C ARG A 25 -2.70 -0.48 -10.19
N LEU A 26 -3.20 -0.24 -8.97
CA LEU A 26 -4.62 0.06 -8.73
C LEU A 26 -5.05 1.38 -9.39
N LYS A 27 -4.15 2.37 -9.45
CA LYS A 27 -4.40 3.63 -10.17
C LYS A 27 -4.46 3.40 -11.69
N GLN A 28 -3.56 2.60 -12.26
CA GLN A 28 -3.62 2.25 -13.68
C GLN A 28 -4.92 1.52 -14.04
N GLN A 29 -5.27 0.48 -13.28
CA GLN A 29 -6.53 -0.25 -13.47
C GLN A 29 -7.78 0.64 -13.34
N LEU A 30 -7.74 1.67 -12.51
CA LEU A 30 -8.84 2.63 -12.37
C LEU A 30 -9.04 3.52 -13.60
N VAL A 31 -7.94 3.88 -14.25
CA VAL A 31 -7.95 4.67 -15.49
C VAL A 31 -8.43 3.80 -16.65
N GLU A 32 -7.96 2.55 -16.71
CA GLU A 32 -8.25 1.59 -17.78
C GLU A 32 -9.66 0.97 -17.69
N SER A 33 -10.18 0.76 -16.49
CA SER A 33 -11.50 0.17 -16.31
C SER A 33 -12.56 1.12 -16.88
N SER A 34 -13.54 0.57 -17.60
CA SER A 34 -14.73 1.29 -18.06
C SER A 34 -15.98 0.92 -17.26
N ASP A 35 -15.96 -0.20 -16.53
CA ASP A 35 -17.09 -0.67 -15.72
C ASP A 35 -17.22 0.12 -14.40
N PRO A 36 -18.37 0.78 -14.12
CA PRO A 36 -18.61 1.47 -12.86
C PRO A 36 -18.56 0.56 -11.63
N GLY A 37 -18.93 -0.72 -11.76
CA GLY A 37 -18.87 -1.70 -10.68
C GLY A 37 -17.43 -1.98 -10.24
N GLU A 38 -16.57 -2.30 -11.19
CA GLU A 38 -15.15 -2.53 -11.01
C GLU A 38 -14.43 -1.28 -10.52
N LYS A 39 -14.71 -0.09 -11.07
CA LYS A 39 -14.15 1.17 -10.56
C LYS A 39 -14.43 1.37 -9.07
N ARG A 40 -15.64 1.06 -8.61
CA ARG A 40 -15.97 1.17 -7.17
C ARG A 40 -15.15 0.18 -6.33
N LYS A 41 -15.01 -1.06 -6.79
CA LYS A 41 -14.18 -2.09 -6.13
C LYS A 41 -12.71 -1.67 -6.08
N LEU A 42 -12.16 -1.19 -7.19
CA LEU A 42 -10.77 -0.72 -7.30
C LEU A 42 -10.52 0.51 -6.42
N LYS A 43 -11.42 1.50 -6.40
CA LYS A 43 -11.34 2.66 -5.48
C LYS A 43 -11.32 2.22 -4.02
N ARG A 44 -12.16 1.26 -3.63
CA ARG A 44 -12.18 0.72 -2.26
C ARG A 44 -10.85 0.05 -1.89
N ARG A 45 -10.33 -0.79 -2.78
CA ARG A 45 -9.02 -1.46 -2.60
C ARG A 45 -7.87 -0.45 -2.52
N LEU A 46 -7.89 0.59 -3.37
CA LEU A 46 -6.91 1.66 -3.36
C LEU A 46 -6.88 2.37 -2.00
N ARG A 47 -8.06 2.78 -1.49
CA ARG A 47 -8.16 3.43 -0.18
C ARG A 47 -7.65 2.55 0.96
N GLN A 48 -8.00 1.26 0.96
CA GLN A 48 -7.51 0.30 1.96
C GLN A 48 -5.98 0.17 1.92
N THR A 49 -5.41 0.09 0.72
CA THR A 49 -3.95 -0.03 0.53
C THR A 49 -3.23 1.24 0.99
N GLN A 50 -3.79 2.42 0.73
CA GLN A 50 -3.26 3.71 1.21
C GLN A 50 -3.31 3.82 2.73
N ILE A 51 -4.42 3.42 3.36
CA ILE A 51 -4.52 3.38 4.83
C ILE A 51 -3.48 2.44 5.43
N MET A 52 -3.27 1.27 4.82
CA MET A 52 -2.25 0.32 5.25
C MET A 52 -0.86 0.94 5.15
N GLN A 53 -0.52 1.57 4.02
CA GLN A 53 0.76 2.25 3.84
C GLN A 53 0.99 3.33 4.91
N LEU A 54 -0.01 4.18 5.18
CA LEU A 54 0.07 5.21 6.21
C LEU A 54 0.31 4.62 7.60
N LYS A 55 -0.34 3.49 7.94
CA LYS A 55 -0.12 2.79 9.21
C LYS A 55 1.35 2.37 9.38
N TYR A 56 2.02 1.93 8.31
CA TYR A 56 3.42 1.53 8.37
C TYR A 56 4.38 2.73 8.31
N LEU A 57 4.04 3.78 7.58
CA LEU A 57 4.80 5.04 7.60
C LEU A 57 4.82 5.67 9.00
N ASN A 58 3.69 5.63 9.72
CA ASN A 58 3.60 6.11 11.09
C ASN A 58 4.44 5.28 12.09
N LYS A 59 4.93 4.09 11.71
CA LYS A 59 5.85 3.29 12.54
C LYS A 59 7.32 3.63 12.30
N LEU A 60 7.63 4.39 11.25
CA LEU A 60 8.98 4.90 10.97
C LEU A 60 9.29 6.20 11.71
N GLY A 61 8.27 6.87 12.27
CA GLY A 61 8.36 8.14 13.00
C GLY A 61 8.15 7.96 14.50
#